data_AF-A0A8C6A3J6-F1
#
_entry.id   AF-A0A8C6A3J6-F1
#
_cell.length_a   1.000
_cell.length_b   1.000
_cell.length_c   1.000
_cell.angle_alpha   90.00
_cell.angle_beta   90.00
_cell.angle_gamma   90.00
#
_symmetry.space_group_name_H-M   'P 1'
#
loop_
_entity.id
_entity.type
_entity.pdbx_description
1 polymer ?
#
loop_
_entity_poly.entity_id
_entity_poly.type
_entity_poly.pdbx_seq_one_letter_code
_entity_poly.pdbx_strand_id
1 'polypeptide(L)'
;RSHNDDIQVASNDSVPSLQGEKASGAQILDKATEYIQYMRRENHMHQQDTDDLKRQNALLEQQVRALEKARSSAQLQTSYPCSDNSLYTNPKGSTISAFYGEPQSRKKLQMEAS
;
A
#
# COMPACT_ATOMS: atom_id res chain seq x y z
N ARG A 1 -20.62 -38.05 32.88
CA ARG A 1 -20.63 -37.00 31.84
C ARG A 1 -20.49 -37.71 30.51
N SER A 2 -21.45 -37.56 29.62
CA SER A 2 -21.56 -38.35 28.39
C SER A 2 -20.89 -37.63 27.23
N HIS A 3 -20.36 -38.37 26.25
CA HIS A 3 -19.78 -37.80 25.02
C HIS A 3 -20.73 -36.82 24.31
N ASN A 4 -22.04 -37.02 24.43
CA ASN A 4 -23.05 -36.14 23.88
C ASN A 4 -23.05 -34.75 24.56
N ASP A 5 -22.81 -34.70 25.88
CA ASP A 5 -22.71 -33.45 26.63
C ASP A 5 -21.47 -32.65 26.20
N ASP A 6 -20.37 -33.34 25.89
CA ASP A 6 -19.12 -32.70 25.46
C ASP A 6 -19.23 -32.11 24.04
N ILE A 7 -19.93 -32.79 23.13
CA ILE A 7 -20.26 -32.26 21.79
C ILE A 7 -21.14 -31.00 21.92
N GLN A 8 -22.10 -31.02 22.84
CA GLN A 8 -23.00 -29.89 23.06
C GLN A 8 -22.24 -28.67 23.60
N VAL A 9 -21.33 -28.88 24.55
CA VAL A 9 -20.46 -27.82 25.08
C VAL A 9 -19.53 -27.26 24.01
N ALA A 10 -18.89 -28.11 23.19
CA ALA A 10 -18.03 -27.67 22.09
C ALA A 10 -18.79 -26.87 21.03
N SER A 11 -20.03 -27.25 20.76
CA SER A 11 -20.90 -26.53 19.81
C SER A 11 -21.31 -25.15 20.34
N ASN A 12 -21.58 -25.05 21.65
CA ASN A 12 -21.91 -23.76 22.29
C ASN A 12 -20.74 -22.78 22.28
N ASP A 13 -19.50 -23.27 22.39
CA ASP A 13 -18.31 -22.43 22.38
C ASP A 13 -17.93 -21.95 20.96
N SER A 14 -18.28 -22.74 19.93
CA SER A 14 -17.93 -22.45 18.53
C SER A 14 -18.94 -21.56 17.80
N VAL A 15 -20.15 -21.44 18.33
CA VAL A 15 -21.22 -20.59 17.77
C VAL A 15 -21.39 -19.36 18.68
N PRO A 16 -21.04 -18.16 18.21
CA PRO A 16 -21.03 -16.96 19.06
C PRO A 16 -22.34 -16.66 19.79
N SER A 17 -23.48 -17.00 19.18
CA SER A 17 -24.82 -16.81 19.74
C SER A 17 -25.26 -17.90 20.74
N LEU A 18 -24.43 -18.91 20.99
CA LEU A 18 -24.67 -20.00 21.96
C LEU A 18 -23.69 -19.95 23.14
N GLN A 19 -22.68 -19.09 23.08
CA GLN A 19 -21.62 -19.04 24.07
C GLN A 19 -22.17 -18.54 25.42
N GLY A 20 -22.08 -19.38 26.44
CA GLY A 20 -22.55 -19.07 27.81
C GLY A 20 -24.05 -19.27 28.06
N GLU A 21 -24.83 -19.70 27.07
CA GLU A 21 -26.29 -19.90 27.22
C GLU A 21 -26.64 -21.40 27.32
N LYS A 22 -27.55 -21.77 28.25
CA LYS A 22 -28.10 -23.13 28.30
C LYS A 22 -29.16 -23.30 27.21
N ALA A 23 -28.73 -23.70 26.02
CA ALA A 23 -29.62 -24.01 24.91
C ALA A 23 -29.99 -25.50 24.87
N SER A 24 -31.23 -25.80 24.45
CA SER A 24 -31.65 -27.18 24.15
C SER A 24 -30.93 -27.72 22.91
N GLY A 25 -30.83 -29.04 22.77
CA GLY A 25 -30.16 -29.67 21.62
C GLY A 25 -30.72 -29.22 20.27
N ALA A 26 -32.04 -29.03 20.16
CA ALA A 26 -32.68 -28.51 18.94
C ALA A 26 -32.25 -27.06 18.64
N GLN A 27 -32.25 -26.18 19.65
CA GLN A 27 -31.81 -24.78 19.48
C GLN A 27 -30.34 -24.67 19.09
N ILE A 28 -29.51 -25.61 19.55
CA ILE A 28 -28.08 -25.66 19.18
C ILE A 28 -27.93 -26.03 17.72
N LEU A 29 -28.68 -27.02 17.24
CA LEU A 29 -28.67 -27.40 15.83
C LEU A 29 -29.18 -26.28 14.93
N ASP A 30 -30.25 -25.59 15.33
CA ASP A 30 -30.81 -24.46 14.57
C ASP A 30 -29.80 -23.30 14.49
N LYS A 31 -29.27 -22.84 15.63
CA LYS A 31 -28.28 -21.75 15.67
C LYS A 31 -26.97 -22.13 14.97
N ALA A 32 -26.52 -23.39 15.05
CA ALA A 32 -25.34 -23.85 14.32
C ALA A 32 -25.59 -23.83 12.80
N THR A 33 -26.78 -24.26 12.35
CA THR A 33 -27.14 -24.23 10.93
C THR A 33 -27.18 -22.81 10.39
N GLU A 34 -27.80 -21.89 11.13
CA GLU A 34 -27.84 -20.47 10.78
C GLU A 34 -26.43 -19.87 10.71
N TYR A 35 -25.59 -20.15 11.71
CA TYR A 35 -24.21 -19.65 11.75
C TYR A 35 -23.35 -20.17 10.59
N ILE A 36 -23.49 -21.45 10.24
CA ILE A 36 -22.79 -22.02 9.07
C ILE A 36 -23.23 -21.31 7.79
N GLN A 37 -24.52 -21.06 7.62
CA GLN A 37 -25.02 -20.35 6.43
C GLN A 37 -24.55 -18.90 6.39
N TYR A 38 -24.59 -18.20 7.52
CA TYR A 38 -24.05 -16.85 7.67
C TYR A 38 -22.57 -16.79 7.29
N MET A 39 -21.73 -17.63 7.91
CA MET A 39 -20.30 -17.66 7.65
C MET A 39 -19.97 -18.02 6.19
N ARG A 40 -20.78 -18.87 5.53
CA ARG A 40 -20.61 -19.14 4.10
C ARG A 40 -20.82 -17.89 3.24
N ARG A 41 -21.82 -17.06 3.56
CA ARG A 41 -22.10 -15.81 2.84
C ARG A 41 -21.00 -14.79 3.08
N GLU A 42 -20.60 -14.60 4.34
CA GLU A 42 -19.51 -13.68 4.71
C GLU A 42 -18.19 -14.08 4.05
N ASN A 43 -17.83 -15.37 4.10
CA ASN A 43 -16.63 -15.86 3.43
C ASN A 43 -16.66 -15.63 1.92
N HIS A 44 -17.84 -15.75 1.29
CA HIS A 44 -17.98 -15.47 -0.14
C HIS A 44 -17.72 -13.99 -0.45
N MET A 45 -18.27 -13.08 0.38
CA MET A 45 -18.00 -11.64 0.26
C MET A 45 -16.52 -11.32 0.47
N HIS A 46 -15.89 -11.83 1.53
CA HIS A 46 -14.47 -11.61 1.79
C HIS A 46 -13.57 -12.17 0.69
N GLN A 47 -13.94 -13.30 0.08
CA GLN A 47 -13.21 -13.85 -1.05
C GLN A 47 -13.30 -12.94 -2.27
N GLN A 48 -14.49 -12.41 -2.56
CA GLN A 48 -14.68 -11.43 -3.62
C GLN A 48 -13.83 -10.17 -3.38
N ASP A 49 -13.87 -9.61 -2.18
CA ASP A 49 -13.07 -8.44 -1.81
C ASP A 49 -11.56 -8.70 -1.97
N THR A 50 -11.11 -9.90 -1.56
CA THR A 50 -9.72 -10.33 -1.70
C THR A 50 -9.30 -10.39 -3.17
N ASP A 51 -10.15 -10.92 -4.04
CA ASP A 51 -9.87 -11.06 -5.46
C ASP A 51 -9.88 -9.69 -6.17
N ASP A 52 -10.78 -8.80 -5.78
CA ASP A 52 -10.82 -7.42 -6.29
C ASP A 52 -9.59 -6.61 -5.84
N LEU A 53 -9.17 -6.73 -4.58
CA LEU A 53 -7.94 -6.10 -4.08
C LEU A 53 -6.69 -6.64 -4.78
N LYS A 54 -6.59 -7.94 -5.03
CA LYS A 54 -5.50 -8.53 -5.81
C LYS A 54 -5.45 -7.98 -7.23
N ARG A 55 -6.60 -7.83 -7.89
CA ARG A 55 -6.68 -7.24 -9.23
C ARG A 55 -6.22 -5.79 -9.23
N GLN A 56 -6.67 -4.99 -8.26
CA GLN A 56 -6.25 -3.59 -8.12
C GLN A 56 -4.75 -3.47 -7.87
N ASN A 57 -4.18 -4.28 -6.96
CA ASN A 57 -2.74 -4.29 -6.70
C ASN A 57 -1.94 -4.65 -7.95
N ALA A 58 -2.35 -5.65 -8.72
CA ALA A 58 -1.67 -6.02 -9.96
C ALA A 58 -1.62 -4.85 -10.97
N LEU A 59 -2.70 -4.09 -11.09
CA LEU A 59 -2.76 -2.90 -11.95
C LEU A 59 -1.85 -1.78 -11.44
N LEU A 60 -1.86 -1.52 -10.13
CA LEU A 60 -1.00 -0.50 -9.51
C LEU A 60 0.48 -0.85 -9.67
N GLU A 61 0.85 -2.10 -9.42
CA GLU A 61 2.23 -2.56 -9.64
C GLU A 61 2.65 -2.42 -11.11
N GLN A 62 1.76 -2.68 -12.05
CA GLN A 62 2.05 -2.47 -13.47
C GLN A 62 2.30 -0.99 -13.78
N GLN A 63 1.50 -0.09 -13.21
CA GLN A 63 1.70 1.36 -13.37
C GLN A 63 3.03 1.81 -12.75
N VAL A 64 3.35 1.35 -11.55
CA VAL A 64 4.63 1.65 -10.88
C VAL A 64 5.81 1.20 -11.75
N ARG A 65 5.80 -0.05 -12.22
CA ARG A 65 6.85 -0.56 -13.12
C ARG A 65 6.99 0.24 -14.41
N ALA A 66 5.88 0.68 -14.99
CA ALA A 66 5.90 1.51 -16.21
C ALA A 66 6.51 2.89 -15.95
N LEU A 67 6.16 3.53 -14.83
CA LEU A 67 6.71 4.83 -14.42
C LEU A 67 8.19 4.74 -14.08
N GLU A 68 8.61 3.70 -13.36
CA GLU A 68 10.02 3.44 -13.06
C GLU A 68 10.84 3.28 -14.35
N LYS A 69 10.34 2.48 -15.30
CA LYS A 69 10.98 2.31 -16.61
C LYS A 69 11.08 3.62 -17.40
N ALA A 70 9.99 4.39 -17.44
CA ALA A 70 9.97 5.69 -18.13
C ALA A 70 10.99 6.66 -17.52
N ARG A 71 11.04 6.74 -16.18
CA ARG A 71 12.01 7.57 -15.45
C ARG A 71 13.46 7.13 -15.71
N SER A 72 13.75 5.84 -15.68
CA SER A 72 15.09 5.33 -16.02
C SER A 72 15.47 5.62 -17.47
N SER A 73 14.53 5.51 -18.42
CA SER A 73 14.79 5.86 -19.82
C SER A 73 15.05 7.36 -20.03
N ALA A 74 14.32 8.23 -19.31
CA ALA A 74 14.55 9.67 -19.35
C ALA A 74 15.93 10.05 -18.76
N GLN A 75 16.38 9.34 -17.72
CA GLN A 75 17.71 9.53 -17.14
C GLN A 75 18.85 9.06 -18.07
N LEU A 76 18.63 8.01 -18.86
CA LEU A 76 19.61 7.58 -19.87
C LEU A 76 19.69 8.56 -21.06
N GLN A 77 18.59 9.26 -21.40
CA GLN A 77 18.62 10.30 -22.43
C GLN A 77 19.33 11.60 -21.99
N THR A 78 19.42 11.91 -20.69
CA THR A 78 20.27 13.02 -20.20
C THR A 78 21.76 12.66 -20.10
N SER A 79 22.15 11.41 -20.37
CA SER A 79 23.56 10.97 -20.37
C SER A 79 24.25 11.17 -21.73
N TYR A 80 23.56 11.69 -22.75
CA TYR A 80 24.23 12.20 -23.94
C TYR A 80 24.70 13.62 -23.65
N PRO A 81 26.00 13.95 -23.77
CA PRO A 81 26.43 15.33 -23.81
C PRO A 81 25.94 15.92 -25.14
N CYS A 82 24.69 16.37 -25.18
CA CYS A 82 24.27 17.32 -26.19
C CYS A 82 24.98 18.63 -25.84
N SER A 83 26.15 18.82 -26.44
CA SER A 83 26.82 20.10 -26.53
C SER A 83 25.97 21.04 -27.39
N ASP A 84 24.93 21.63 -26.78
CA ASP A 84 24.35 22.83 -27.33
C ASP A 84 23.97 23.78 -26.19
N ASN A 85 24.84 24.78 -26.01
CA ASN A 85 24.69 25.86 -25.06
C ASN A 85 23.47 26.69 -25.45
N SER A 86 22.31 26.38 -24.89
CA SER A 86 21.12 27.22 -25.01
C SER A 86 21.34 28.53 -24.25
N LEU A 87 21.93 29.52 -24.94
CA LEU A 87 21.95 30.91 -24.49
C LEU A 87 20.50 31.37 -24.25
N TYR A 88 20.16 31.62 -22.98
CA TYR A 88 18.94 32.33 -22.66
C TYR A 88 19.06 33.76 -23.18
N THR A 89 18.17 34.14 -24.08
CA THR A 89 18.01 35.54 -24.53
C THR A 89 16.76 36.11 -23.85
N ASN A 90 16.89 37.33 -23.32
CA ASN A 90 15.73 38.06 -22.81
C ASN A 90 14.88 38.57 -24.00
N PRO A 91 13.60 38.93 -23.80
CA PRO A 91 12.73 39.47 -24.87
C PRO A 91 13.23 40.77 -25.53
N LYS A 92 14.36 41.33 -25.07
CA LYS A 92 15.10 42.43 -25.69
C LYS A 92 16.26 41.97 -26.59
N GLY A 93 16.42 40.66 -26.81
CA GLY A 93 17.39 40.07 -27.73
C GLY A 93 18.84 40.04 -27.24
N SER A 94 19.10 40.28 -25.96
CA SER A 94 20.46 40.28 -25.39
C SER A 94 20.81 38.92 -24.79
N THR A 95 22.01 38.45 -25.07
CA THR A 95 22.54 37.15 -24.64
C THR A 95 22.95 37.19 -23.16
N ILE A 96 22.27 36.40 -22.32
CA ILE A 96 22.56 36.31 -20.89
C ILE A 96 23.48 35.12 -20.64
N SER A 97 24.74 35.39 -20.27
CA SER A 97 25.64 34.37 -19.73
C SER A 97 25.16 33.98 -18.33
N ALA A 98 24.79 32.71 -18.12
CA ALA A 98 24.37 32.18 -16.82
C ALA A 98 25.54 31.86 -15.88
N PHE A 99 26.79 32.17 -16.27
CA PHE A 99 27.98 31.96 -15.44
C PHE A 99 28.85 33.22 -15.46
N TYR A 100 28.65 34.09 -14.48
CA TYR A 100 29.69 34.99 -13.99
C TYR A 100 29.70 34.88 -12.46
N GLY A 101 30.63 34.08 -11.94
CA GLY A 101 30.73 33.88 -10.50
C GLY A 101 31.77 32.87 -10.05
N GLU A 102 33.00 32.94 -10.55
CA GLU A 102 34.17 32.43 -9.81
C GLU A 102 35.42 33.24 -10.24
N PRO A 103 36.51 33.38 -9.43
CA PRO A 103 36.83 32.68 -8.17
C PRO A 103 37.53 33.51 -7.04
N GLN A 104 37.65 32.88 -5.85
CA GLN A 104 38.58 33.08 -4.70
C GLN A 104 38.79 34.45 -4.00
N SER A 105 38.53 34.51 -2.68
CA SER A 105 39.54 34.88 -1.64
C SER A 105 39.03 34.94 -0.19
N ARG A 106 39.66 34.13 0.68
CA ARG A 106 40.03 34.32 2.10
C ARG A 106 39.05 35.00 3.08
N LYS A 107 38.70 34.31 4.18
CA LYS A 107 39.39 34.37 5.50
C LYS A 107 38.76 33.39 6.49
N LYS A 108 39.63 32.66 7.20
CA LYS A 108 39.32 31.88 8.41
C LYS A 108 38.77 32.81 9.50
N LEU A 109 37.79 32.35 10.27
CA LEU A 109 37.64 32.70 11.69
C LEU A 109 36.99 31.54 12.44
N GLN A 110 37.55 31.31 13.61
CA GLN A 110 37.46 30.17 14.50
C GLN A 110 36.52 30.54 15.66
N MET A 111 35.93 29.53 16.33
CA MET A 111 35.39 29.60 17.71
C MET A 111 34.08 30.42 17.88
N GLU A 112 33.11 30.13 18.77
CA GLU A 112 32.96 29.23 19.91
C GLU A 112 31.48 28.81 20.07
N ALA A 113 31.28 27.77 20.90
CA ALA A 113 29.99 27.34 21.42
C ALA A 113 29.41 28.34 22.44
N SER A 114 28.09 28.37 22.56
CA SER A 114 27.36 28.65 23.80
C SER A 114 26.03 27.92 23.78
#